data_AF-A0A485BS28-F1
#
_entry.id   AF-A0A485BS28-F1
#
_cell.length_a   1.000
_cell.length_b   1.000
_cell.length_c   1.000
_cell.angle_alpha   90.00
_cell.angle_beta   90.00
_cell.angle_gamma   90.00
#
_symmetry.space_group_name_H-M   'P 1'
#
loop_
_entity.id
_entity.type
_entity.pdbx_description
1 polymer ?
#
loop_
_entity_poly.entity_id
_entity_poly.type
_entity_poly.pdbx_seq_one_letter_code
_entity_poly.pdbx_strand_id
1 'polypeptide(L)'
;MSTIIDTFIAPPCHDQIEILYQDEHLLLVNKPSGLLSLSGKNPQNLDSVHYRLVQQFPGCTLVHRLDFGTSGLLVIARNKAINAALCQQFSQRTVTKSL
;
A
#
# COMPACT_ATOMS: atom_id res chain seq x y z
N MET A 1 8.83 18.39 -23.49
CA MET A 1 8.45 17.73 -22.21
C MET A 1 9.63 16.90 -21.77
N SER A 2 10.28 17.23 -20.65
CA SER A 2 11.39 16.41 -20.13
C SER A 2 10.86 15.07 -19.63
N THR A 3 11.34 13.99 -20.22
CA THR A 3 11.14 12.64 -19.70
C THR A 3 11.83 12.53 -18.35
N ILE A 4 11.05 12.48 -17.27
CA ILE A 4 11.58 12.15 -15.94
C ILE A 4 11.91 10.67 -15.95
N ILE A 5 13.19 10.34 -15.98
CA ILE A 5 13.69 8.97 -15.89
C ILE A 5 13.84 8.64 -14.40
N ASP A 6 13.04 7.70 -13.91
CA ASP A 6 13.14 7.18 -12.54
C ASP A 6 14.27 6.14 -12.46
N THR A 7 15.42 6.56 -11.93
CA THR A 7 16.62 5.73 -11.80
C THR A 7 16.68 4.96 -10.48
N PHE A 8 15.73 5.20 -9.56
CA PHE A 8 15.73 4.50 -8.28
C PHE A 8 15.27 3.07 -8.45
N ILE A 9 16.03 2.13 -7.89
CA ILE A 9 15.68 0.71 -7.83
C ILE A 9 15.67 0.33 -6.35
N ALA A 10 14.51 -0.12 -5.86
CA ALA A 10 14.37 -0.57 -4.48
C ALA A 10 15.16 -1.88 -4.29
N PRO A 11 15.94 -2.02 -3.20
CA PRO A 11 16.53 -3.31 -2.84
C PRO A 11 15.41 -4.33 -2.56
N PRO A 12 15.67 -5.63 -2.78
CA PRO A 12 14.70 -6.67 -2.52
C PRO A 12 14.34 -6.71 -1.02
N CYS A 13 13.05 -6.81 -0.72
CA CYS A 13 12.55 -7.01 0.64
C CYS A 13 12.10 -8.47 0.78
N HIS A 14 12.69 -9.22 1.71
CA HIS A 14 12.34 -10.62 1.94
C HIS A 14 11.30 -10.82 3.06
N ASP A 15 10.97 -9.75 3.78
CA ASP A 15 10.02 -9.78 4.87
C ASP A 15 8.59 -10.00 4.36
N GLN A 16 7.78 -10.68 5.18
CA GLN A 16 6.37 -10.91 4.88
C GLN A 16 5.51 -9.73 5.34
N ILE A 17 4.35 -9.57 4.68
CA ILE A 17 3.33 -8.62 5.12
C ILE A 17 2.48 -9.33 6.16
N GLU A 18 2.48 -8.86 7.38
CA GLU A 18 1.64 -9.39 8.45
C GLU A 18 0.22 -8.82 8.31
N ILE A 19 -0.79 -9.70 8.33
CA ILE A 19 -2.20 -9.32 8.34
C ILE A 19 -2.64 -9.20 9.81
N LEU A 20 -3.01 -7.99 10.21
CA LEU A 20 -3.45 -7.69 11.58
C LEU A 20 -4.97 -7.85 11.73
N TYR A 21 -5.71 -7.58 10.66
CA TYR A 21 -7.17 -7.71 10.64
C TYR A 21 -7.66 -7.92 9.21
N GLN A 22 -8.72 -8.72 9.06
CA GLN A 22 -9.34 -9.01 7.77
C GLN A 22 -10.84 -9.21 7.93
N ASP A 23 -11.63 -8.53 7.11
CA ASP A 23 -13.05 -8.81 6.91
C ASP A 23 -13.45 -8.71 5.43
N GLU A 24 -14.76 -8.63 5.15
CA GLU A 24 -15.31 -8.53 3.80
C GLU A 24 -14.92 -7.20 3.11
N HIS A 25 -14.66 -6.14 3.87
CA HIS A 25 -14.51 -4.77 3.40
C HIS A 25 -13.08 -4.25 3.52
N LEU A 26 -12.38 -4.63 4.58
CA LEU A 26 -11.09 -4.09 5.00
C LEU A 26 -10.05 -5.19 5.18
N LEU A 27 -8.80 -4.80 4.95
CA LEU A 27 -7.63 -5.55 5.35
C LEU A 27 -6.67 -4.56 6.02
N LEU A 28 -6.28 -4.84 7.25
CA LEU A 28 -5.24 -4.10 7.95
C LEU A 28 -3.96 -4.92 7.93
N VAL A 29 -2.88 -4.30 7.47
CA VAL A 29 -1.58 -4.95 7.37
C VAL A 29 -0.50 -4.15 8.08
N ASN A 30 0.50 -4.84 8.59
CA ASN A 30 1.74 -4.25 9.04
C ASN A 30 2.75 -4.30 7.88
N LYS A 31 3.09 -3.14 7.32
CA LYS A 31 4.10 -3.05 6.25
C LYS A 31 5.50 -3.14 6.86
N PRO A 32 6.39 -4.02 6.36
CA PRO A 32 7.80 -3.98 6.73
C PRO A 32 8.50 -2.74 6.14
N SER A 33 9.55 -2.27 6.79
CA SER A 33 10.43 -1.24 6.21
C SER A 33 11.15 -1.80 4.97
N GLY A 34 11.42 -0.97 3.97
CA GLY A 34 12.09 -1.38 2.74
C GLY A 34 11.19 -2.08 1.72
N LEU A 35 9.87 -2.17 1.96
CA LEU A 35 8.89 -2.60 0.97
C LEU A 35 8.11 -1.39 0.43
N LEU A 36 7.96 -1.27 -0.88
CA LEU A 36 7.13 -0.21 -1.47
C LEU A 36 5.65 -0.41 -1.09
N SER A 37 4.92 0.67 -0.84
CA SER A 37 3.45 0.57 -0.67
C SER A 37 2.78 0.19 -1.99
N LEU A 38 3.14 0.88 -3.08
CA LEU A 38 2.66 0.66 -4.44
C LEU A 38 3.86 0.49 -5.38
N SER A 39 3.73 -0.33 -6.41
CA SER A 39 4.76 -0.51 -7.44
C SER A 39 5.22 0.83 -8.03
N GLY A 40 6.53 0.97 -8.23
CA GLY A 40 7.16 2.16 -8.79
C GLY A 40 6.96 2.28 -10.31
N LYS A 41 7.40 3.42 -10.87
CA LYS A 41 7.39 3.65 -12.32
C LYS A 41 8.49 2.86 -13.03
N ASN A 42 9.63 2.69 -12.37
CA ASN A 42 10.69 1.84 -12.86
C ASN A 42 10.19 0.37 -12.92
N PRO A 43 10.29 -0.32 -14.08
CA PRO A 43 9.83 -1.71 -14.22
C PRO A 43 10.50 -2.72 -13.29
N GLN A 44 11.63 -2.37 -12.66
CA GLN A 44 12.28 -3.21 -11.65
C GLN A 44 11.62 -3.09 -10.27
N ASN A 45 10.83 -2.03 -10.03
CA ASN A 45 10.16 -1.75 -8.75
C ASN A 45 8.72 -2.28 -8.73
N LEU A 46 8.51 -3.51 -9.19
CA LEU A 46 7.18 -4.13 -9.19
C LEU A 46 6.75 -4.57 -7.79
N ASP A 47 7.69 -5.09 -7.01
CA ASP A 47 7.40 -5.65 -5.69
C ASP A 47 6.96 -4.56 -4.71
N SER A 48 5.80 -4.77 -4.10
CA SER A 48 5.15 -3.82 -3.20
C SER A 48 4.06 -4.51 -2.39
N VAL A 49 3.57 -3.83 -1.35
CA VAL A 49 2.41 -4.27 -0.56
C VAL A 49 1.24 -4.60 -1.48
N HIS A 50 0.86 -3.65 -2.34
CA HIS A 50 -0.22 -3.87 -3.29
C HIS A 50 0.05 -5.07 -4.20
N TYR A 51 1.22 -5.14 -4.83
CA TYR A 51 1.56 -6.23 -5.75
C TYR A 51 1.42 -7.61 -5.12
N ARG A 52 1.88 -7.77 -3.87
CA ARG A 52 1.77 -9.04 -3.14
C ARG A 52 0.32 -9.33 -2.72
N LEU A 53 -0.39 -8.32 -2.22
CA LEU A 53 -1.76 -8.49 -1.72
C LEU A 53 -2.76 -8.81 -2.83
N VAL A 54 -2.65 -8.22 -4.03
CA VAL A 54 -3.63 -8.51 -5.11
C VAL A 54 -3.62 -9.98 -5.55
N GLN A 55 -2.52 -10.70 -5.34
CA GLN A 55 -2.43 -12.14 -5.65
C GLN A 55 -3.32 -12.98 -4.74
N GLN A 56 -3.46 -12.58 -3.47
CA GLN A 56 -4.31 -13.25 -2.48
C GLN A 56 -5.72 -12.66 -2.43
N PHE A 57 -5.82 -11.38 -2.76
CA PHE A 57 -6.99 -10.55 -2.57
C PHE A 57 -7.28 -9.74 -3.83
N PRO A 58 -7.80 -10.40 -4.89
CA PRO A 58 -8.10 -9.72 -6.14
C PRO A 58 -9.07 -8.55 -5.94
N GLY A 59 -8.74 -7.40 -6.53
CA GLY A 59 -9.55 -6.18 -6.43
C GLY A 59 -9.30 -5.33 -5.18
N CYS A 60 -8.39 -5.76 -4.28
CA CYS A 60 -7.97 -4.90 -3.18
C CYS A 60 -7.20 -3.67 -3.69
N THR A 61 -7.30 -2.55 -2.98
CA THR A 61 -6.73 -1.28 -3.39
C THR A 61 -6.22 -0.51 -2.17
N LEU A 62 -5.12 0.22 -2.34
CA LEU A 62 -4.59 1.09 -1.30
C LEU A 62 -5.43 2.37 -1.18
N VAL A 63 -5.66 2.83 0.05
CA VAL A 63 -6.31 4.13 0.32
C VAL A 63 -5.32 5.19 0.83
N HIS A 64 -4.18 4.74 1.36
CA HIS A 64 -3.04 5.58 1.71
C HIS A 64 -1.74 4.81 1.52
N ARG A 65 -0.60 5.49 1.69
CA ARG A 65 0.73 4.91 1.52
C ARG A 65 1.60 5.24 2.73
N LEU A 66 2.58 4.37 2.97
CA LEU A 66 3.75 4.65 3.78
C LEU A 66 4.96 4.77 2.85
N ASP A 67 5.94 5.59 3.25
CA ASP A 67 7.18 5.73 2.51
C ASP A 67 7.99 4.43 2.53
N PHE A 68 8.92 4.31 1.59
CA PHE A 68 9.73 3.10 1.39
C PHE A 68 10.41 2.61 2.69
N GLY A 69 11.07 3.52 3.41
CA GLY A 69 11.76 3.22 4.67
C GLY A 69 10.87 3.15 5.91
N THR A 70 9.55 3.33 5.78
CA THR A 70 8.62 3.39 6.91
C THR A 70 7.91 2.06 7.09
N SER A 71 7.94 1.50 8.29
CA SER A 71 7.11 0.35 8.68
C SER A 71 5.81 0.82 9.34
N GLY A 72 4.81 -0.06 9.43
CA GLY A 72 3.63 0.16 10.25
C GLY A 72 2.30 -0.09 9.54
N LEU A 73 1.22 0.37 10.17
CA LEU A 73 -0.15 0.06 9.80
C LEU A 73 -0.55 0.66 8.45
N LEU A 74 -1.07 -0.18 7.56
CA LEU A 74 -1.74 0.20 6.32
C LEU A 74 -3.17 -0.34 6.30
N VAL A 75 -4.11 0.54 5.95
CA VAL A 75 -5.51 0.19 5.68
C VAL A 75 -5.67 -0.07 4.19
N ILE A 76 -6.20 -1.24 3.84
CA ILE A 76 -6.45 -1.66 2.45
C ILE A 76 -7.96 -1.87 2.27
N ALA A 77 -8.50 -1.31 1.18
CA ALA A 77 -9.88 -1.55 0.80
C ALA A 77 -9.98 -2.85 -0.01
N ARG A 78 -10.95 -3.70 0.29
CA ARG A 78 -11.18 -4.97 -0.42
C ARG A 78 -11.83 -4.81 -1.79
N ASN A 79 -12.47 -3.66 -2.03
CA ASN A 79 -13.12 -3.34 -3.31
C ASN A 79 -13.21 -1.82 -3.54
N LYS A 80 -13.65 -1.42 -4.74
CA LYS A 80 -13.73 -0.01 -5.17
C LYS A 80 -14.72 0.83 -4.34
N ALA A 81 -15.83 0.25 -3.90
CA ALA A 81 -16.83 0.98 -3.11
C ALA A 81 -16.26 1.38 -1.75
N ILE A 82 -15.59 0.43 -1.07
CA ILE A 82 -14.90 0.70 0.20
C ILE A 82 -13.73 1.65 0.02
N ASN A 83 -12.99 1.54 -1.10
CA ASN A 83 -11.91 2.48 -1.41
C ASN A 83 -12.43 3.93 -1.49
N ALA A 84 -13.54 4.15 -2.20
CA ALA A 84 -14.14 5.48 -2.32
C ALA A 84 -14.58 6.03 -0.95
N ALA A 85 -15.24 5.21 -0.13
CA ALA A 85 -15.66 5.59 1.21
C ALA A 85 -14.47 5.97 2.13
N LEU A 86 -13.40 5.17 2.09
CA LEU A 86 -12.18 5.46 2.84
C LEU A 86 -11.47 6.70 2.31
N CYS A 87 -11.32 6.87 0.99
CA CYS A 87 -10.72 8.07 0.42
C CYS A 87 -11.49 9.34 0.85
N GLN A 88 -12.81 9.26 0.97
CA GLN A 88 -13.61 10.34 1.54
C GLN A 88 -13.25 10.61 3.00
N GLN A 89 -13.15 9.59 3.86
CA GLN A 89 -12.75 9.78 5.26
C GLN A 89 -11.33 10.36 5.41
N PHE A 90 -10.37 9.87 4.61
CA PHE A 90 -9.00 10.40 4.59
C PHE A 90 -8.96 11.87 4.13
N SER A 91 -9.74 12.23 3.10
CA SER A 91 -9.82 13.61 2.61
C SER A 91 -10.51 14.56 3.59
N GLN A 92 -11.53 14.06 4.32
CA GLN A 92 -12.21 14.78 5.40
C GLN A 92 -11.40 14.85 6.71
N ARG A 93 -10.22 14.22 6.77
CA ARG A 93 -9.36 14.16 7.97
C ARG A 93 -10.05 13.59 9.20
N THR A 94 -11.03 12.69 9.01
CA THR A 94 -11.70 11.98 10.11
C THR A 94 -10.89 10.78 10.61
N VAL A 95 -9.82 10.42 9.90
CA VAL A 95 -8.87 9.36 10.26
C VAL A 95 -7.74 9.95 11.10
N THR A 96 -7.59 9.47 12.33
CA THR A 96 -6.44 9.79 13.19
C THR A 96 -5.29 8.82 12.92
N LYS A 97 -4.07 9.35 12.81
CA LYS A 97 -2.84 8.57 12.67
C LYS A 97 -1.90 8.94 13.81
N SER A 98 -1.41 7.94 14.53
CA SER A 98 -0.31 8.09 15.49
C SER A 98 0.94 7.46 14.89
N LEU A 99 2.09 8.07 15.16
CA LEU A 99 3.41 7.58 14.76
C LEU A 99 4.05 6.79 15.91
#